data_AF-A0A961RPQ8-F1
#
_entry.id   AF-A0A961RPQ8-F1
#
_cell.length_a   1.000
_cell.length_b   1.000
_cell.length_c   1.000
_cell.angle_alpha   90.00
_cell.angle_beta   90.00
_cell.angle_gamma   90.00
#
_symmetry.space_group_name_H-M   'P 1'
#
loop_
_entity.id
_entity.type
_entity.pdbx_description
1 polymer ?
#
loop_
_entity_poly.entity_id
_entity_poly.type
_entity_poly.pdbx_seq_one_letter_code
_entity_poly.pdbx_strand_id
1 'polypeptide(L)'
;MASGAGEQNRSTAATVLGFPVHPGRSAALGEVHARPAPLVETPHLLVQLAFMTEGGATVDHAVLSDLSRANGVAPPDRGARHHTILRGRGALRWERHTEFSTYLWNGPLSPQDGKPLEEPPFGPSFALPGVVLAGVRLEIRKWTEASERLVTGFDAASLCYSLVENGQAAAITDFRQDGDGLTRILVLDRGLTPARAGALAQRLIEIETYRILAMLGLPLAQELSPRIRRIEDRLADVTNRMRTRSGAGSQDLLTELTDLASELEADAAASLYRFGASRAYDG
;
A
#
# COMPACT_ATOMS: atom_id res chain seq x y z
N MET A 1 -30.32 45.44 -37.19
CA MET A 1 -28.92 45.69 -37.62
C MET A 1 -28.09 46.02 -36.39
N ALA A 2 -26.85 45.49 -36.37
CA ALA A 2 -25.76 45.65 -35.38
C ALA A 2 -26.02 45.03 -33.98
N SER A 3 -25.42 43.90 -33.57
CA SER A 3 -24.00 43.47 -33.53
C SER A 3 -23.24 43.97 -32.30
N GLY A 4 -22.58 43.04 -31.59
CA GLY A 4 -21.60 43.28 -30.53
C GLY A 4 -21.67 42.23 -29.43
N ALA A 5 -21.27 40.98 -29.69
CA ALA A 5 -20.01 40.40 -29.20
C ALA A 5 -19.94 40.41 -27.65
N GLY A 6 -20.25 39.32 -26.95
CA GLY A 6 -19.55 38.05 -27.08
C GLY A 6 -18.21 38.09 -26.35
N GLU A 7 -18.17 38.58 -25.11
CA GLU A 7 -17.02 38.43 -24.21
C GLU A 7 -16.84 36.96 -23.86
N GLN A 8 -16.13 36.25 -24.72
CA GLN A 8 -15.55 34.96 -24.41
C GLN A 8 -14.53 35.16 -23.29
N ASN A 9 -14.90 34.67 -22.11
CA ASN A 9 -14.06 34.44 -20.95
C ASN A 9 -12.76 33.73 -21.38
N ARG A 10 -11.71 34.50 -21.69
CA ARG A 10 -10.37 33.96 -21.94
C ARG A 10 -9.83 33.49 -20.60
N SER A 11 -10.06 32.21 -20.30
CA SER A 11 -9.27 31.47 -19.33
C SER A 11 -7.80 31.76 -19.62
N THR A 12 -7.14 32.47 -18.70
CA THR A 12 -5.73 32.81 -18.81
C THR A 12 -4.96 31.49 -18.77
N ALA A 13 -4.53 31.02 -19.93
CA ALA A 13 -3.71 29.82 -20.01
C ALA A 13 -2.49 30.02 -19.09
N ALA A 14 -2.30 29.10 -18.14
CA ALA A 14 -1.15 29.16 -17.25
C ALA A 14 0.13 29.23 -18.11
N THR A 15 1.04 30.12 -17.75
CA THR A 15 2.34 30.24 -18.41
C THR A 15 3.46 30.02 -17.41
N VAL A 16 4.59 29.48 -17.88
CA VAL A 16 5.85 29.46 -17.12
C VAL A 16 6.80 30.36 -17.90
N LEU A 17 7.16 31.50 -17.32
CA LEU A 17 8.01 32.51 -17.97
C LEU A 17 7.53 32.91 -19.39
N GLY A 18 6.22 32.96 -19.60
CA GLY A 18 5.63 33.30 -20.90
C GLY A 18 5.49 32.12 -21.89
N PHE A 19 5.98 30.92 -21.55
CA PHE A 19 5.79 29.71 -22.36
C PHE A 19 4.47 29.00 -22.02
N PRO A 20 3.77 28.42 -23.03
CA PRO A 20 2.56 27.63 -22.79
C PRO A 20 2.82 26.47 -21.83
N VAL A 21 1.97 26.34 -20.81
CA VAL A 21 2.06 25.24 -19.84
C VAL A 21 1.30 24.02 -20.36
N HIS A 22 1.90 22.85 -20.18
CA HIS A 22 1.22 21.58 -20.42
C HIS A 22 -0.05 21.49 -19.54
N PRO A 23 -1.24 21.14 -20.09
CA PRO A 23 -2.50 21.13 -19.33
C PRO A 23 -2.46 20.29 -18.06
N GLY A 24 -1.71 19.18 -18.07
CA GLY A 24 -1.53 18.30 -16.91
C GLY A 24 -0.52 18.78 -15.86
N ARG A 25 0.21 19.89 -16.07
CA ARG A 25 1.29 20.31 -15.16
C ARG A 25 0.78 20.58 -13.75
N SER A 26 -0.33 21.31 -13.62
CA SER A 26 -0.90 21.64 -12.31
C SER A 26 -1.32 20.39 -11.53
N ALA A 27 -1.97 19.44 -12.21
CA ALA A 27 -2.36 18.18 -11.60
C ALA A 27 -1.14 17.33 -11.17
N ALA A 28 -0.08 17.28 -12.00
CA ALA A 28 1.14 16.58 -11.67
C ALA A 28 1.88 17.20 -10.48
N LEU A 29 2.01 18.54 -10.45
CA LEU A 29 2.60 19.25 -9.31
C LEU A 29 1.77 19.07 -8.04
N GLY A 30 0.44 19.18 -8.16
CA GLY A 30 -0.48 18.95 -7.06
C GLY A 30 -0.32 17.56 -6.46
N GLU A 31 -0.15 16.51 -7.28
CA GLU A 31 0.00 15.14 -6.77
C GLU A 31 1.28 14.95 -5.97
N VAL A 32 2.41 15.50 -6.42
CA VAL A 32 3.69 15.39 -5.68
C VAL A 32 3.63 16.04 -4.30
N HIS A 33 2.82 17.09 -4.15
CA HIS A 33 2.70 17.83 -2.89
C HIS A 33 1.46 17.46 -2.06
N ALA A 34 0.57 16.60 -2.57
CA ALA A 34 -0.70 16.27 -1.91
C ALA A 34 -0.54 15.40 -0.66
N ARG A 35 0.60 14.70 -0.50
CA ARG A 35 0.80 13.66 0.54
C ARG A 35 2.03 13.93 1.42
N PRO A 36 2.11 15.07 2.12
CA PRO A 36 3.22 15.31 3.02
C PRO A 36 3.19 14.31 4.19
N ALA A 37 4.36 13.77 4.55
CA ALA A 37 4.52 12.94 5.74
C ALA A 37 3.91 13.62 6.98
N PRO A 38 3.25 12.87 7.88
CA PRO A 38 2.73 13.45 9.10
C PRO A 38 3.88 14.05 9.92
N LEU A 39 3.66 15.19 10.57
CA LEU A 39 4.62 15.68 11.56
C LEU A 39 4.44 14.85 12.83
N VAL A 40 5.50 14.19 13.27
CA VAL A 40 5.42 13.22 14.37
C VAL A 40 6.35 13.63 15.50
N GLU A 41 5.79 13.94 16.67
CA GLU A 41 6.55 14.22 17.88
C GLU A 41 6.74 12.96 18.73
N THR A 42 7.97 12.74 19.22
CA THR A 42 8.31 11.61 20.08
C THR A 42 7.92 11.86 21.55
N PRO A 43 7.23 10.93 22.24
CA PRO A 43 6.88 9.58 21.78
C PRO A 43 5.52 9.50 21.05
N HIS A 44 5.43 8.62 20.07
CA HIS A 44 4.27 8.53 19.17
C HIS A 44 3.92 7.09 18.81
N LEU A 45 2.64 6.84 18.57
CA LEU A 45 2.13 5.59 18.00
C LEU A 45 1.52 5.88 16.64
N LEU A 46 1.90 5.06 15.67
CA LEU A 46 1.28 4.99 14.35
C LEU A 46 0.72 3.58 14.15
N VAL A 47 -0.55 3.51 13.75
CA VAL A 47 -1.19 2.26 13.38
C VAL A 47 -1.76 2.43 11.98
N GLN A 48 -1.29 1.62 11.02
CA GLN A 48 -1.81 1.64 9.65
C GLN A 48 -2.48 0.32 9.31
N LEU A 49 -3.66 0.40 8.71
CA LEU A 49 -4.28 -0.70 7.98
C LEU A 49 -4.34 -0.36 6.49
N ALA A 50 -3.92 -1.29 5.64
CA ALA A 50 -4.09 -1.24 4.20
C ALA A 50 -5.17 -2.24 3.78
N PHE A 51 -6.08 -1.83 2.90
CA PHE A 51 -7.19 -2.65 2.42
C PHE A 51 -7.16 -2.75 0.90
N MET A 52 -7.40 -3.94 0.35
CA MET A 52 -7.59 -4.11 -1.09
C MET A 52 -8.87 -3.41 -1.54
N THR A 53 -8.78 -2.65 -2.64
CA THR A 53 -9.90 -1.83 -3.13
C THR A 53 -10.88 -2.63 -4.01
N GLU A 54 -11.33 -3.81 -3.57
CA GLU A 54 -12.20 -4.70 -4.35
C GLU A 54 -13.59 -4.10 -4.62
N GLY A 55 -14.10 -3.28 -3.69
CA GLY A 55 -15.38 -2.58 -3.82
C GLY A 55 -15.32 -1.22 -4.55
N GLY A 56 -14.13 -0.79 -4.97
CA GLY A 56 -13.91 0.54 -5.57
C GLY A 56 -14.06 1.71 -4.59
N ALA A 57 -13.83 2.93 -5.09
CA ALA A 57 -13.77 4.14 -4.29
C ALA A 57 -15.06 4.54 -3.55
N THR A 58 -16.20 3.92 -3.89
CA THR A 58 -17.50 4.18 -3.27
C THR A 58 -17.56 3.64 -1.84
N VAL A 59 -16.91 2.51 -1.56
CA VAL A 59 -16.90 1.90 -0.23
C VAL A 59 -16.06 2.74 0.74
N ASP A 60 -14.83 3.11 0.34
CA ASP A 60 -13.99 4.03 1.13
C ASP A 60 -14.74 5.33 1.43
N HIS A 61 -15.41 5.91 0.43
CA HIS A 61 -16.16 7.14 0.60
C HIS A 61 -17.30 7.01 1.62
N ALA A 62 -18.01 5.87 1.65
CA ALA A 62 -19.05 5.62 2.65
C ALA A 62 -18.45 5.55 4.07
N VAL A 63 -17.39 4.74 4.24
CA VAL A 63 -16.65 4.61 5.51
C VAL A 63 -16.16 5.98 6.00
N LEU A 64 -15.53 6.77 5.12
CA LEU A 64 -15.03 8.10 5.46
C LEU A 64 -16.14 9.10 5.76
N SER A 65 -17.27 8.99 5.08
CA SER A 65 -18.41 9.87 5.34
C SER A 65 -18.96 9.65 6.76
N ASP A 66 -19.06 8.40 7.18
CA ASP A 66 -19.57 8.04 8.50
C ASP A 66 -18.56 8.37 9.60
N LEU A 67 -17.27 8.09 9.37
CA LEU A 67 -16.20 8.53 10.28
C LEU A 67 -16.14 10.05 10.40
N SER A 68 -16.27 10.79 9.29
CA SER A 68 -16.24 12.26 9.31
C SER A 68 -17.42 12.80 10.11
N ARG A 69 -18.64 12.30 9.86
CA ARG A 69 -19.84 12.66 10.63
C ARG A 69 -19.69 12.36 12.12
N ALA A 70 -19.19 11.19 12.47
CA ALA A 70 -18.98 10.80 13.88
C ALA A 70 -17.96 11.69 14.62
N ASN A 71 -17.05 12.36 13.88
CA ASN A 71 -16.05 13.27 14.45
C ASN A 71 -16.35 14.75 14.18
N GLY A 72 -17.54 15.07 13.64
CA GLY A 72 -17.96 16.46 13.39
C GLY A 72 -17.20 17.17 12.28
N VAL A 73 -16.60 16.43 11.34
CA VAL A 73 -15.83 16.96 10.21
C VAL A 73 -16.62 16.78 8.91
N ALA A 74 -16.43 17.67 7.94
CA ALA A 74 -17.01 17.50 6.61
C ALA A 74 -16.44 16.23 5.93
N PRO A 75 -17.29 15.43 5.27
CA PRO A 75 -16.83 14.28 4.49
C PRO A 75 -15.96 14.74 3.30
N PRO A 76 -15.06 13.89 2.80
CA PRO A 76 -14.25 14.22 1.63
C PRO A 76 -15.12 14.26 0.36
N ASP A 77 -14.65 14.99 -0.65
CA ASP A 77 -15.23 14.93 -1.98
C ASP A 77 -15.11 13.52 -2.59
N ARG A 78 -16.05 13.14 -3.47
CA ARG A 78 -16.01 11.84 -4.17
C ARG A 78 -14.72 11.60 -4.97
N GLY A 79 -14.07 12.69 -5.41
CA GLY A 79 -12.81 12.66 -6.14
C GLY A 79 -11.57 12.61 -5.26
N ALA A 80 -11.69 12.78 -3.94
CA ALA A 80 -10.56 12.90 -3.03
C ALA A 80 -9.65 11.68 -3.09
N ARG A 81 -8.34 11.92 -2.96
CA ARG A 81 -7.31 10.87 -2.84
C ARG A 81 -6.71 10.77 -1.45
N HIS A 82 -6.97 11.76 -0.61
CA HIS A 82 -6.55 11.76 0.78
C HIS A 82 -7.60 12.50 1.60
N HIS A 83 -7.71 12.16 2.89
CA HIS A 83 -8.59 12.83 3.84
C HIS A 83 -7.98 12.73 5.23
N THR A 84 -8.18 13.73 6.08
CA THR A 84 -7.69 13.69 7.46
C THR A 84 -8.83 14.04 8.41
N ILE A 85 -9.02 13.19 9.41
CA ILE A 85 -10.01 13.35 10.46
C ILE A 85 -9.25 13.49 11.78
N LEU A 86 -9.35 14.66 12.40
CA LEU A 86 -8.79 14.90 13.73
C LEU A 86 -9.68 14.24 14.78
N ARG A 87 -9.07 13.57 15.76
CA ARG A 87 -9.79 12.88 16.84
C ARG A 87 -8.99 12.98 18.13
N GLY A 88 -9.49 13.77 19.08
CA GLY A 88 -8.78 14.02 20.33
C GLY A 88 -7.38 14.57 20.08
N ARG A 89 -6.36 13.89 20.61
CA ARG A 89 -4.94 14.21 20.40
C ARG A 89 -4.30 13.51 19.19
N GLY A 90 -5.05 12.74 18.42
CA GLY A 90 -4.56 12.03 17.25
C GLY A 90 -5.26 12.45 15.96
N ALA A 91 -4.83 11.83 14.87
CA ALA A 91 -5.42 12.02 13.55
C ALA A 91 -5.51 10.68 12.82
N LEU A 92 -6.65 10.46 12.16
CA LEU A 92 -6.83 9.40 11.18
C LEU A 92 -6.66 10.00 9.79
N ARG A 93 -5.65 9.52 9.06
CA ARG A 93 -5.42 9.87 7.66
C ARG A 93 -5.84 8.70 6.78
N TRP A 94 -6.58 9.00 5.73
CA TRP A 94 -6.87 8.06 4.66
C TRP A 94 -6.14 8.47 3.40
N GLU A 95 -5.61 7.49 2.66
CA GLU A 95 -5.08 7.69 1.32
C GLU A 95 -5.55 6.60 0.35
N ARG A 96 -5.85 7.01 -0.87
CA ARG A 96 -6.23 6.14 -1.98
C ARG A 96 -5.03 5.90 -2.89
N HIS A 97 -4.79 4.64 -3.17
CA HIS A 97 -3.84 4.17 -4.18
C HIS A 97 -4.62 3.45 -5.29
N THR A 98 -3.90 2.93 -6.29
CA THR A 98 -4.52 2.24 -7.43
C THR A 98 -5.15 0.91 -7.03
N GLU A 99 -4.46 0.11 -6.21
CA GLU A 99 -4.87 -1.27 -5.86
C GLU A 99 -5.40 -1.42 -4.43
N PHE A 100 -5.10 -0.44 -3.57
CA PHE A 100 -5.44 -0.45 -2.15
C PHE A 100 -5.75 0.95 -1.62
N SER A 101 -6.35 1.03 -0.44
CA SER A 101 -6.43 2.24 0.37
C SER A 101 -5.76 2.03 1.72
N THR A 102 -5.25 3.11 2.32
CA THR A 102 -4.61 3.07 3.63
C THR A 102 -5.37 3.94 4.61
N TYR A 103 -5.42 3.47 5.86
CA TYR A 103 -5.96 4.19 7.00
C TYR A 103 -4.88 4.23 8.08
N LEU A 104 -4.30 5.40 8.29
CA LEU A 104 -3.21 5.65 9.24
C LEU A 104 -3.72 6.45 10.42
N TRP A 105 -3.81 5.80 11.57
CA TRP A 105 -3.91 6.49 12.85
C TRP A 105 -2.51 6.94 13.30
N ASN A 106 -2.41 8.18 13.76
CA ASN A 106 -1.22 8.66 14.48
C ASN A 106 -1.67 9.42 15.72
N GLY A 107 -1.06 9.13 16.86
CA GLY A 107 -1.35 9.80 18.12
C GLY A 107 -0.20 9.70 19.12
N PRO A 108 -0.11 10.64 20.07
CA PRO A 108 0.96 10.67 21.06
C PRO A 108 0.84 9.51 22.05
N LEU A 109 2.00 9.04 22.51
CA LEU A 109 2.11 8.11 23.62
C LEU A 109 2.37 8.87 24.92
N SER A 110 1.90 8.33 26.04
CA SER A 110 2.24 8.81 27.37
C SER A 110 3.73 8.63 27.62
N PRO A 111 4.48 9.69 28.01
CA PRO A 111 5.89 9.56 28.35
C PRO A 111 6.16 8.72 29.61
N GLN A 112 5.15 8.47 30.46
CA GLN A 112 5.31 7.81 31.75
C GLN A 112 5.23 6.28 31.66
N ASP A 113 4.17 5.78 31.03
CA ASP A 113 3.87 4.34 30.94
C ASP A 113 3.88 3.84 29.49
N GLY A 114 4.08 4.73 28.53
CA GLY A 114 4.17 4.40 27.14
C GLY A 114 2.87 4.03 26.47
N LYS A 115 1.71 4.19 27.12
CA LYS A 115 0.41 3.84 26.55
C LYS A 115 -0.12 4.91 25.60
N PRO A 116 -0.98 4.55 24.63
CA PRO A 116 -1.65 5.54 23.79
C PRO A 116 -2.46 6.52 24.63
N LEU A 117 -2.34 7.81 24.34
CA LEU A 117 -3.21 8.82 24.96
C LEU A 117 -4.61 8.83 24.35
N GLU A 118 -4.74 8.27 23.14
CA GLU A 118 -5.99 8.13 22.39
C GLU A 118 -5.95 6.78 21.68
N GLU A 119 -7.03 6.01 21.80
CA GLU A 119 -7.12 4.69 21.19
C GLU A 119 -7.31 4.79 19.66
N PRO A 120 -6.56 4.01 18.85
CA PRO A 120 -6.80 3.91 17.42
C PRO A 120 -8.25 3.55 17.11
N PRO A 121 -8.85 4.07 16.02
CA PRO A 121 -10.25 3.84 15.69
C PRO A 121 -10.56 2.42 15.15
N PHE A 122 -9.57 1.52 15.07
CA PHE A 122 -9.65 0.24 14.35
C PHE A 122 -10.29 -0.92 15.14
N GLY A 123 -11.27 -0.61 15.98
CA GLY A 123 -12.00 -1.62 16.77
C GLY A 123 -13.11 -2.33 15.99
N PRO A 124 -13.89 -3.22 16.65
CA PRO A 124 -15.00 -3.96 16.03
C PRO A 124 -16.08 -3.09 15.37
N SER A 125 -16.16 -1.81 15.74
CA SER A 125 -17.09 -0.84 15.15
C SER A 125 -16.56 -0.17 13.89
N PHE A 126 -15.31 -0.43 13.49
CA PHE A 126 -14.73 0.14 12.28
C PHE A 126 -15.28 -0.57 11.05
N ALA A 127 -15.99 0.18 10.20
CA ALA A 127 -16.52 -0.36 8.96
C ALA A 127 -15.35 -0.69 8.01
N LEU A 128 -15.15 -1.98 7.73
CA LEU A 128 -14.07 -2.46 6.88
C LEU A 128 -14.37 -2.12 5.41
N PRO A 129 -13.50 -1.38 4.71
CA PRO A 129 -13.71 -1.04 3.31
C PRO A 129 -13.38 -2.20 2.35
N GLY A 130 -12.72 -3.26 2.84
CA GLY A 130 -12.32 -4.43 2.06
C GLY A 130 -11.53 -5.44 2.89
N VAL A 131 -10.83 -6.34 2.22
CA VAL A 131 -9.92 -7.31 2.85
C VAL A 131 -8.64 -6.61 3.29
N VAL A 132 -8.21 -6.85 4.53
CA VAL A 132 -6.96 -6.31 5.06
C VAL A 132 -5.79 -6.94 4.30
N LEU A 133 -4.99 -6.10 3.68
CA LEU A 133 -3.76 -6.45 2.97
C LEU A 133 -2.57 -6.48 3.94
N ALA A 134 -2.41 -5.42 4.73
CA ALA A 134 -1.29 -5.26 5.65
C ALA A 134 -1.71 -4.42 6.86
N GLY A 135 -1.09 -4.69 8.00
CA GLY A 135 -1.28 -3.95 9.24
C GLY A 135 0.07 -3.65 9.88
N VAL A 136 0.29 -2.42 10.31
CA VAL A 136 1.54 -1.98 10.93
C VAL A 136 1.26 -1.29 12.25
N ARG A 137 2.01 -1.65 13.29
CA ARG A 137 2.10 -0.93 14.56
C ARG A 137 3.52 -0.39 14.71
N LEU A 138 3.67 0.92 14.54
CA LEU A 138 4.95 1.61 14.66
C LEU A 138 4.96 2.50 15.90
N GLU A 139 5.85 2.20 16.83
CA GLU A 139 6.07 3.04 18.01
C GLU A 139 7.37 3.83 17.87
N ILE A 140 7.32 5.14 18.13
CA ILE A 140 8.49 5.99 18.26
C ILE A 140 8.69 6.33 19.73
N ARG A 141 9.85 5.96 20.27
CA ARG A 141 10.24 6.19 21.67
C ARG A 141 11.52 7.01 21.71
N LYS A 142 11.69 7.83 22.75
CA LYS A 142 13.00 8.41 23.03
C LYS A 142 13.99 7.28 23.26
N TRP A 143 15.20 7.40 22.74
CA TRP A 143 16.25 6.41 22.90
C TRP A 143 16.86 6.52 24.30
N THR A 144 16.52 5.57 25.17
CA THR A 144 16.97 5.46 26.56
C THR A 144 17.29 4.00 26.84
N GLU A 145 18.01 3.70 27.93
CA GLU A 145 18.24 2.31 28.32
C GLU A 145 16.93 1.53 28.58
N ALA A 146 15.89 2.21 29.06
CA ALA A 146 14.59 1.58 29.32
C ALA A 146 13.87 1.20 28.02
N SER A 147 13.89 2.08 27.01
CA SER A 147 13.28 1.80 25.71
C SER A 147 14.10 0.83 24.86
N GLU A 148 15.43 0.78 25.02
CA GLU A 148 16.27 -0.25 24.39
C GLU A 148 15.85 -1.67 24.80
N ARG A 149 15.42 -1.86 26.06
CA ARG A 149 14.93 -3.16 26.54
C ARG A 149 13.68 -3.65 25.80
N LEU A 150 12.93 -2.78 25.13
CA LEU A 150 11.79 -3.21 24.30
C LEU A 150 12.22 -4.08 23.12
N VAL A 151 13.48 -4.00 22.70
CA VAL A 151 14.06 -4.85 21.64
C VAL A 151 14.03 -6.33 22.03
N THR A 152 14.07 -6.68 23.33
CA THR A 152 13.99 -8.07 23.78
C THR A 152 12.63 -8.71 23.54
N GLY A 153 11.61 -7.90 23.21
CA GLY A 153 10.28 -8.37 22.85
C GLY A 153 10.14 -8.75 21.37
N PHE A 154 11.21 -8.70 20.58
CA PHE A 154 11.25 -9.15 19.18
C PHE A 154 11.94 -10.51 19.06
N ASP A 155 11.62 -11.27 18.02
CA ASP A 155 12.25 -12.56 17.72
C ASP A 155 13.70 -12.38 17.28
N ALA A 156 14.64 -12.91 18.07
CA ALA A 156 16.07 -12.80 17.81
C ALA A 156 16.51 -13.46 16.50
N ALA A 157 15.77 -14.46 15.99
CA ALA A 157 16.13 -15.18 14.78
C ALA A 157 15.88 -14.37 13.49
N SER A 158 14.93 -13.43 13.53
CA SER A 158 14.61 -12.55 12.39
C SER A 158 14.79 -11.05 12.70
N LEU A 159 15.44 -10.73 13.83
CA LEU A 159 15.64 -9.37 14.29
C LEU A 159 16.45 -8.55 13.29
N CYS A 160 15.83 -7.48 12.80
CA CYS A 160 16.48 -6.42 12.05
C CYS A 160 16.68 -5.21 12.98
N TYR A 161 17.92 -4.75 13.12
CA TYR A 161 18.28 -3.53 13.85
C TYR A 161 19.12 -2.65 12.94
N SER A 162 18.62 -1.46 12.61
CA SER A 162 19.30 -0.55 11.68
C SER A 162 19.46 0.84 12.28
N LEU A 163 20.70 1.35 12.27
CA LEU A 163 20.96 2.76 12.55
C LEU A 163 20.59 3.58 11.31
N VAL A 164 19.66 4.50 11.49
CA VAL A 164 19.12 5.34 10.42
C VAL A 164 19.35 6.82 10.75
N GLU A 165 19.09 7.70 9.79
CA GLU A 165 19.15 9.16 10.01
C GLU A 165 20.51 9.62 10.57
N ASN A 166 21.61 9.04 10.06
CA ASN A 166 23.00 9.25 10.54
C ASN A 166 23.20 8.92 12.02
N GLY A 167 22.56 7.86 12.51
CA GLY A 167 22.66 7.39 13.90
C GLY A 167 21.81 8.19 14.89
N GLN A 168 20.95 9.09 14.41
CA GLN A 168 19.98 9.81 15.24
C GLN A 168 18.74 8.98 15.55
N ALA A 169 18.56 7.83 14.90
CA ALA A 169 17.56 6.86 15.31
C ALA A 169 18.00 5.42 15.02
N ALA A 170 17.38 4.47 15.70
CA ALA A 170 17.42 3.06 15.34
C ALA A 170 16.01 2.61 14.94
N ALA A 171 15.90 1.87 13.84
CA ALA A 171 14.68 1.19 13.43
C ALA A 171 14.83 -0.31 13.71
N ILE A 172 13.83 -0.89 14.39
CA ILE A 172 13.84 -2.28 14.86
C ILE A 172 12.54 -2.96 14.43
N THR A 173 12.65 -4.14 13.82
CA THR A 173 11.53 -5.02 13.50
C THR A 173 12.04 -6.44 13.31
N ASP A 174 11.21 -7.44 13.58
CA ASP A 174 11.45 -8.84 13.20
C ASP A 174 10.51 -9.28 12.06
N PHE A 175 9.75 -8.32 11.50
CA PHE A 175 8.67 -8.49 10.53
C PHE A 175 7.58 -9.48 10.95
N ARG A 176 7.46 -9.76 12.25
CA ARG A 176 6.39 -10.59 12.81
C ARG A 176 5.23 -9.74 13.28
N GLN A 177 4.06 -10.37 13.29
CA GLN A 177 2.82 -9.79 13.76
C GLN A 177 2.69 -9.96 15.28
N ASP A 178 2.10 -8.96 15.94
CA ASP A 178 1.66 -9.07 17.33
C ASP A 178 0.35 -9.85 17.48
N GLY A 179 -0.19 -9.89 18.70
CA GLY A 179 -1.46 -10.55 19.00
C GLY A 179 -2.68 -9.95 18.28
N ASP A 180 -2.56 -8.74 17.73
CA ASP A 180 -3.61 -8.08 16.93
C ASP A 180 -3.40 -8.28 15.42
N GLY A 181 -2.38 -9.05 15.02
CA GLY A 181 -2.05 -9.28 13.61
C GLY A 181 -1.27 -8.13 12.95
N LEU A 182 -0.76 -7.16 13.72
CA LEU A 182 -0.04 -6.01 13.19
C LEU A 182 1.47 -6.26 13.20
N THR A 183 2.14 -6.02 12.07
CA THR A 183 3.60 -6.06 11.99
C THR A 183 4.19 -4.96 12.86
N ARG A 184 5.06 -5.36 13.80
CA ARG A 184 5.63 -4.44 14.79
C ARG A 184 6.87 -3.74 14.27
N ILE A 185 6.95 -2.43 14.47
CA ILE A 185 8.14 -1.63 14.21
C ILE A 185 8.39 -0.72 15.43
N LEU A 186 9.62 -0.70 15.93
CA LEU A 186 10.05 0.21 16.98
C LEU A 186 11.09 1.18 16.41
N VAL A 187 10.91 2.46 16.66
CA VAL A 187 11.90 3.50 16.37
C VAL A 187 12.40 4.08 17.69
N LEU A 188 13.70 4.01 17.92
CA LEU A 188 14.37 4.66 19.04
C LEU A 188 15.00 5.95 18.55
N ASP A 189 14.53 7.09 19.07
CA ASP A 189 14.83 8.43 18.58
C ASP A 189 15.77 9.22 19.51
N ARG A 190 16.84 9.80 18.94
CA ARG A 190 17.82 10.71 19.59
C ARG A 190 17.69 12.16 19.12
N GLY A 191 16.47 12.66 18.96
CA GLY A 191 16.21 14.07 18.70
C GLY A 191 15.99 14.39 17.22
N LEU A 192 15.31 13.51 16.50
CA LEU A 192 14.77 13.81 15.18
C LEU A 192 13.81 15.01 15.26
N THR A 193 13.80 15.81 14.20
CA THR A 193 12.74 16.81 14.04
C THR A 193 11.42 16.12 13.70
N PRO A 194 10.25 16.72 13.98
CA PRO A 194 8.97 16.08 13.69
C PRO A 194 8.78 15.67 12.23
N ALA A 195 9.34 16.45 11.30
CA ALA A 195 9.33 16.12 9.87
C ALA A 195 10.19 14.90 9.53
N ARG A 196 11.37 14.74 10.16
CA ARG A 196 12.25 13.58 9.93
C ARG A 196 11.68 12.31 10.56
N ALA A 197 11.14 12.40 11.78
CA ALA A 197 10.45 11.28 12.43
C ALA A 197 9.24 10.83 11.60
N GLY A 198 8.45 11.77 11.10
CA GLY A 198 7.34 11.52 10.20
C GLY A 198 7.73 10.83 8.91
N ALA A 199 8.74 11.36 8.22
CA ALA A 199 9.24 10.78 6.97
C ALA A 199 9.87 9.39 7.17
N LEU A 200 10.56 9.16 8.29
CA LEU A 200 11.08 7.84 8.64
C LEU A 200 9.95 6.85 8.90
N ALA A 201 8.95 7.22 9.71
CA ALA A 201 7.80 6.38 10.00
C ALA A 201 7.02 6.00 8.74
N GLN A 202 6.78 6.98 7.85
CA GLN A 202 6.13 6.72 6.56
C GLN A 202 6.90 5.70 5.72
N ARG A 203 8.22 5.87 5.56
CA ARG A 203 9.05 4.91 4.79
C ARG A 203 9.00 3.50 5.38
N LEU A 204 9.07 3.37 6.71
CA LEU A 204 9.03 2.08 7.38
C LEU A 204 7.67 1.38 7.20
N ILE A 205 6.58 2.14 7.28
CA ILE A 205 5.21 1.64 7.04
C ILE A 205 5.02 1.24 5.56
N GLU A 206 5.55 2.04 4.62
CA GLU A 206 5.51 1.75 3.20
C GLU A 206 6.31 0.49 2.85
N ILE A 207 7.49 0.28 3.45
CA ILE A 207 8.27 -0.95 3.30
C ILE A 207 7.39 -2.16 3.61
N GLU A 208 6.67 -2.15 4.73
CA GLU A 208 5.81 -3.29 5.06
C GLU A 208 4.65 -3.47 4.08
N THR A 209 3.98 -2.38 3.73
CA THR A 209 2.83 -2.42 2.80
C THR A 209 3.25 -2.97 1.43
N TYR A 210 4.36 -2.47 0.87
CA TYR A 210 4.85 -2.89 -0.44
C TYR A 210 5.55 -4.25 -0.41
N ARG A 211 6.19 -4.63 0.70
CA ARG A 211 6.73 -5.99 0.87
C ARG A 211 5.62 -7.03 0.74
N ILE A 212 4.46 -6.80 1.36
CA ILE A 212 3.32 -7.72 1.21
C ILE A 212 2.81 -7.73 -0.23
N LEU A 213 2.63 -6.56 -0.86
CA LEU A 213 2.19 -6.47 -2.27
C LEU A 213 3.12 -7.21 -3.24
N ALA A 214 4.42 -7.05 -3.08
CA ALA A 214 5.43 -7.77 -3.87
C ALA A 214 5.34 -9.29 -3.64
N MET A 215 5.12 -9.71 -2.39
CA MET A 215 5.06 -11.12 -2.02
C MET A 215 3.74 -11.81 -2.37
N LEU A 216 2.67 -11.08 -2.68
CA LEU A 216 1.39 -11.67 -3.13
C LEU A 216 1.51 -12.43 -4.46
N GLY A 217 2.55 -12.19 -5.26
CA GLY A 217 2.86 -12.98 -6.46
C GLY A 217 3.39 -14.39 -6.16
N LEU A 218 4.05 -14.60 -5.01
CA LEU A 218 4.64 -15.89 -4.67
C LEU A 218 3.63 -17.04 -4.54
N PRO A 219 2.52 -16.93 -3.78
CA PRO A 219 1.55 -18.03 -3.69
C PRO A 219 0.93 -18.36 -5.04
N LEU A 220 0.69 -17.34 -5.87
CA LEU A 220 0.21 -17.53 -7.24
C LEU A 220 1.23 -18.30 -8.11
N ALA A 221 2.53 -17.95 -8.02
CA ALA A 221 3.58 -18.67 -8.73
C ALA A 221 3.66 -20.14 -8.27
N GLN A 222 3.52 -20.39 -6.97
CA GLN A 222 3.54 -21.75 -6.42
C GLN A 222 2.33 -22.57 -6.86
N GLU A 223 1.14 -21.97 -7.00
CA GLU A 223 -0.05 -22.63 -7.52
C GLU A 223 0.05 -22.96 -9.02
N LEU A 224 0.60 -22.05 -9.83
CA LEU A 224 0.71 -22.21 -11.27
C LEU A 224 1.85 -23.16 -11.67
N SER A 225 2.93 -23.22 -10.89
CA SER A 225 4.13 -24.01 -11.23
C SER A 225 3.85 -25.48 -11.55
N PRO A 226 3.04 -26.24 -10.77
CA PRO A 226 2.66 -27.61 -11.12
C PRO A 226 1.81 -27.73 -12.39
N ARG A 227 0.95 -26.74 -12.66
CA ARG A 227 0.10 -26.74 -13.87
C ARG A 227 0.94 -26.53 -15.12
N ILE A 228 1.86 -25.57 -15.10
CA ILE A 228 2.80 -25.31 -16.19
C ILE A 228 3.62 -26.58 -16.50
N ARG A 229 4.19 -27.23 -15.48
CA ARG A 229 4.93 -28.50 -15.68
C ARG A 229 4.09 -29.57 -16.37
N ARG A 230 2.82 -29.71 -16.01
CA ARG A 230 1.90 -30.66 -16.66
C ARG A 230 1.68 -30.33 -18.14
N ILE A 231 1.54 -29.05 -18.47
CA ILE A 231 1.37 -28.57 -19.84
C ILE A 231 2.65 -28.87 -20.65
N GLU A 232 3.82 -28.58 -20.09
CA GLU A 232 5.13 -28.88 -20.69
C GLU A 232 5.32 -30.38 -20.96
N ASP A 233 4.99 -31.23 -19.99
CA ASP A 233 5.09 -32.69 -20.11
C ASP A 233 4.15 -33.23 -21.22
N ARG A 234 2.90 -32.78 -21.26
CA ARG A 234 1.95 -33.17 -22.32
C ARG A 234 2.38 -32.66 -23.70
N LEU A 235 2.90 -31.43 -23.77
CA LEU A 235 3.40 -30.87 -25.02
C LEU A 235 4.56 -31.70 -25.59
N ALA A 236 5.47 -32.16 -24.73
CA ALA A 236 6.57 -33.03 -25.12
C ALA A 236 6.07 -34.39 -25.66
N ASP A 237 5.08 -35.01 -25.00
CA ASP A 237 4.45 -36.26 -25.46
C ASP A 237 3.80 -36.09 -26.85
N VAL A 238 2.97 -35.05 -27.01
CA VAL A 238 2.28 -34.75 -28.28
C VAL A 238 3.29 -34.52 -29.41
N THR A 239 4.36 -33.76 -29.14
CA THR A 239 5.42 -33.49 -30.11
C THR A 239 6.14 -34.79 -30.52
N ASN A 240 6.41 -35.69 -29.58
CA ASN A 240 7.01 -36.98 -29.89
C ASN A 240 6.07 -37.90 -30.69
N ARG A 241 4.77 -37.91 -30.38
CA ARG A 241 3.73 -38.64 -31.14
C ARG A 241 3.58 -38.10 -32.56
N MET A 242 3.65 -36.78 -32.76
CA MET A 242 3.67 -36.15 -34.08
C MET A 242 4.87 -36.61 -34.92
N ARG A 243 6.07 -36.69 -34.33
CA ARG A 243 7.29 -37.15 -35.02
C ARG A 243 7.22 -38.63 -35.43
N THR A 244 6.53 -39.45 -34.65
CA THR A 244 6.54 -40.92 -34.81
C THR A 244 5.37 -41.46 -35.64
N ARG A 245 4.26 -40.73 -35.80
CA ARG A 245 3.09 -41.17 -36.58
C ARG A 245 3.07 -40.60 -38.00
N SER A 246 3.02 -41.49 -39.00
CA SER A 246 2.73 -41.14 -40.40
C SER A 246 1.20 -41.01 -40.62
N GLY A 247 0.67 -39.79 -40.50
CA GLY A 247 -0.61 -39.36 -41.10
C GLY A 247 -1.93 -39.71 -40.38
N ALA A 248 -2.05 -40.81 -39.64
CA ALA A 248 -3.29 -41.16 -38.94
C ALA A 248 -3.33 -40.60 -37.50
N GLY A 249 -4.29 -39.72 -37.20
CA GLY A 249 -4.48 -39.08 -35.87
C GLY A 249 -3.92 -37.67 -35.73
N SER A 250 -3.58 -36.99 -36.83
CA SER A 250 -3.08 -35.60 -36.82
C SER A 250 -4.10 -34.60 -36.28
N GLN A 251 -5.39 -34.86 -36.45
CA GLN A 251 -6.46 -33.97 -36.01
C GLN A 251 -6.60 -33.98 -34.49
N ASP A 252 -6.56 -35.17 -33.87
CA ASP A 252 -6.60 -35.33 -32.41
C ASP A 252 -5.39 -34.70 -31.72
N LEU A 253 -4.19 -34.84 -32.31
CA LEU A 253 -2.96 -34.21 -31.81
C LEU A 253 -3.05 -32.67 -31.88
N LEU A 254 -3.69 -32.13 -32.92
CA LEU A 254 -3.90 -30.69 -33.07
C LEU A 254 -4.93 -30.17 -32.06
N THR A 255 -6.00 -30.91 -31.81
CA THR A 255 -6.96 -30.62 -30.74
C THR A 255 -6.27 -30.58 -29.39
N GLU A 256 -5.47 -31.60 -29.07
CA GLU A 256 -4.74 -31.67 -27.79
C GLU A 256 -3.77 -30.49 -27.61
N LEU A 257 -3.06 -30.06 -28.67
CA LEU A 257 -2.23 -28.83 -28.64
C LEU A 257 -3.05 -27.56 -28.41
N THR A 258 -4.22 -27.47 -29.05
CA THR A 258 -5.08 -26.29 -28.95
C THR A 258 -5.66 -26.16 -27.54
N ASP A 259 -6.01 -27.28 -26.92
CA ASP A 259 -6.46 -27.32 -25.53
C ASP A 259 -5.33 -26.90 -24.57
N LEU A 260 -4.12 -27.43 -24.75
CA LEU A 260 -2.95 -27.05 -23.96
C LEU A 260 -2.61 -25.55 -24.09
N ALA A 261 -2.66 -25.01 -25.30
CA ALA A 261 -2.45 -23.58 -25.54
C ALA A 261 -3.55 -22.74 -24.87
N SER A 262 -4.80 -23.17 -24.95
CA SER A 262 -5.92 -22.47 -24.31
C SER A 262 -5.83 -22.49 -22.78
N GLU A 263 -5.42 -23.61 -22.18
CA GLU A 263 -5.17 -23.73 -20.74
C GLU A 263 -4.04 -22.77 -20.30
N LEU A 264 -2.93 -22.75 -21.04
CA LEU A 264 -1.79 -21.86 -20.76
C LEU A 264 -2.18 -20.38 -20.87
N GLU A 265 -2.91 -19.99 -21.91
CA GLU A 265 -3.37 -18.61 -22.12
C GLU A 265 -4.35 -18.17 -21.03
N ALA A 266 -5.24 -19.05 -20.57
CA ALA A 266 -6.16 -18.75 -19.48
C ALA A 266 -5.41 -18.51 -18.15
N ASP A 267 -4.44 -19.38 -17.81
CA ASP A 267 -3.61 -19.24 -16.62
C ASP A 267 -2.70 -17.99 -16.70
N ALA A 268 -2.18 -17.66 -17.87
CA ALA A 268 -1.42 -16.43 -18.10
C ALA A 268 -2.30 -15.18 -17.93
N ALA A 269 -3.48 -15.14 -18.58
CA ALA A 269 -4.44 -14.04 -18.47
C ALA A 269 -4.86 -13.77 -17.02
N ALA A 270 -5.10 -14.82 -16.23
CA ALA A 270 -5.51 -14.71 -14.84
C ALA A 270 -4.39 -14.17 -13.92
N SER A 271 -3.12 -14.33 -14.30
CA SER A 271 -1.96 -14.05 -13.43
C SER A 271 -1.12 -12.85 -13.83
N LEU A 272 -1.24 -12.39 -15.08
CA LEU A 272 -0.48 -11.26 -15.66
C LEU A 272 -0.53 -10.00 -14.80
N TYR A 273 -1.72 -9.65 -14.28
CA TYR A 273 -1.88 -8.47 -13.43
C TYR A 273 -1.05 -8.58 -12.15
N ARG A 274 -1.18 -9.68 -11.41
CA ARG A 274 -0.49 -9.86 -10.11
C ARG A 274 1.02 -9.97 -10.27
N PHE A 275 1.51 -10.68 -11.28
CA PHE A 275 2.96 -10.72 -11.58
C PHE A 275 3.49 -9.38 -12.08
N GLY A 276 2.70 -8.65 -12.88
CA GLY A 276 3.00 -7.28 -13.27
C GLY A 276 3.12 -6.35 -12.07
N ALA A 277 2.15 -6.39 -11.16
CA ALA A 277 2.16 -5.61 -9.92
C ALA A 277 3.36 -5.97 -9.03
N SER A 278 3.62 -7.27 -8.82
CA SER A 278 4.74 -7.73 -7.99
C SER A 278 6.08 -7.20 -8.51
N ARG A 279 6.31 -7.22 -9.84
CA ARG A 279 7.52 -6.64 -10.47
C ARG A 279 7.62 -5.14 -10.32
N ALA A 280 6.49 -4.42 -10.30
CA ALA A 280 6.50 -2.97 -10.10
C ALA A 280 6.96 -2.58 -8.68
N TYR A 281 6.93 -3.52 -7.72
CA TYR A 281 7.32 -3.31 -6.33
C TYR A 281 8.67 -3.96 -5.94
N ASP A 282 9.25 -4.80 -6.82
CA ASP A 282 10.48 -5.58 -6.54
C ASP A 282 11.77 -4.74 -6.55
N GLY A 283 11.79 -3.62 -7.29
CA GLY A 283 12.89 -2.64 -7.28
C GLY A 283 14.12 -3.03 -8.08
#